data_AF-A0A972RQ75-F1
#
_entry.id   AF-A0A972RQ75-F1
#
_cell.length_a   1.000
_cell.length_b   1.000
_cell.length_c   1.000
_cell.angle_alpha   90.00
_cell.angle_beta   90.00
_cell.angle_gamma   90.00
#
_symmetry.space_group_name_H-M   'P 1'
#
loop_
_entity.id
_entity.type
_entity.pdbx_description
1 polymer ?
#
loop_
_entity_poly.entity_id
_entity_poly.type
_entity_poly.pdbx_seq_one_letter_code
_entity_poly.pdbx_strand_id
1 'polypeptide(L)'
;MVAFLEIKLPPSDSHSFQPGSRLQIFACREHDDIAGDVYSGYTAFDNASRIVALPDEYWNITDGHYVLRLLSPTTKTVESKQESRLAHQYLAATIASEDSQDGFKLFGQPYWVQHAEPHQCSCGAPMELLLQIPDGHGFRMADGAEEQPNSFSRMEYCIFLGNQLYLLGCTSQCNPYALWPVLQN
;
A
#
# COMPACT_ATOMS: atom_id res chain seq x y z
N MET A 1 4.26 15.08 2.50
CA MET A 1 4.13 13.60 2.60
C MET A 1 5.40 13.00 3.20
N VAL A 2 5.28 11.83 3.80
CA VAL A 2 6.34 10.99 4.39
C VAL A 2 6.49 9.76 3.49
N ALA A 3 7.71 9.35 3.15
CA ALA A 3 7.95 8.10 2.42
C ALA A 3 8.00 6.93 3.43
N PHE A 4 6.86 6.29 3.66
CA PHE A 4 6.72 5.25 4.69
C PHE A 4 7.41 3.95 4.32
N LEU A 5 7.27 3.56 3.06
CA LEU A 5 7.74 2.26 2.59
C LEU A 5 8.17 2.34 1.14
N GLU A 6 9.37 1.84 0.88
CA GLU A 6 9.87 1.56 -0.47
C GLU A 6 10.38 0.13 -0.52
N ILE A 7 9.79 -0.69 -1.38
CA ILE A 7 10.16 -2.10 -1.57
C ILE A 7 10.54 -2.30 -3.03
N LYS A 8 11.75 -2.77 -3.26
CA LYS A 8 12.13 -3.34 -4.55
C LYS A 8 11.67 -4.80 -4.57
N LEU A 9 10.77 -5.14 -5.50
CA LEU A 9 10.22 -6.47 -5.59
C LEU A 9 11.33 -7.50 -5.88
N PRO A 10 11.39 -8.60 -5.12
CA PRO A 10 12.36 -9.65 -5.36
C PRO A 10 12.09 -10.35 -6.71
N PRO A 11 13.08 -11.05 -7.27
CA PRO A 11 12.81 -11.99 -8.35
C PRO A 11 11.96 -13.15 -7.84
N SER A 12 10.91 -13.49 -8.56
CA SER A 12 10.15 -14.72 -8.35
C SER A 12 9.37 -15.09 -9.61
N ASP A 13 9.23 -16.41 -9.83
CA ASP A 13 8.33 -16.97 -10.84
C ASP A 13 6.92 -17.23 -10.26
N SER A 14 6.71 -16.98 -8.97
CA SER A 14 5.47 -17.31 -8.25
C SER A 14 4.43 -16.19 -8.23
N HIS A 15 4.69 -15.05 -8.89
CA HIS A 15 3.79 -13.90 -8.90
C HIS A 15 3.81 -13.19 -10.25
N SER A 16 2.72 -12.49 -10.56
CA SER A 16 2.53 -11.81 -11.85
C SER A 16 3.33 -10.50 -12.00
N PHE A 17 3.85 -9.95 -10.90
CA PHE A 17 4.55 -8.66 -10.91
C PHE A 17 5.98 -8.78 -11.47
N GLN A 18 6.38 -7.78 -12.26
CA GLN A 18 7.70 -7.69 -12.87
C GLN A 18 8.80 -7.59 -11.79
N PRO A 19 9.77 -8.52 -11.77
CA PRO A 19 10.91 -8.48 -10.86
C PRO A 19 11.66 -7.14 -10.89
N GLY A 20 12.01 -6.63 -9.72
CA GLY A 20 12.72 -5.36 -9.57
C GLY A 20 11.83 -4.11 -9.71
N SER A 21 10.52 -4.27 -9.89
CA SER A 21 9.58 -3.15 -9.76
C SER A 21 9.69 -2.54 -8.36
N ARG A 22 9.34 -1.27 -8.22
CA ARG A 22 9.47 -0.56 -6.94
C ARG A 22 8.11 -0.12 -6.44
N LEU A 23 7.65 -0.76 -5.38
CA LEU A 23 6.49 -0.32 -4.63
C LEU A 23 6.90 0.85 -3.75
N GLN A 24 6.15 1.94 -3.80
CA GLN A 24 6.33 3.10 -2.94
C GLN A 24 5.00 3.52 -2.31
N ILE A 25 5.04 3.76 -1.01
CA ILE A 25 3.91 4.25 -0.20
C ILE A 25 4.34 5.58 0.43
N PHE A 26 3.62 6.64 0.07
CA PHE A 26 3.74 7.95 0.68
C PHE A 26 2.42 8.31 1.35
N ALA A 27 2.47 8.91 2.53
CA ALA A 27 1.27 9.39 3.22
C ALA A 27 1.52 10.72 3.94
N CYS A 28 0.46 11.47 4.19
CA CYS A 28 0.48 12.74 4.90
C CYS A 28 0.35 12.47 6.41
N ARG A 29 1.31 12.96 7.21
CA ARG A 29 1.29 12.78 8.67
C ARG A 29 0.06 13.43 9.31
N GLU A 30 -0.39 14.55 8.76
CA GLU A 30 -1.49 15.33 9.34
C GLU A 30 -2.88 14.80 8.94
N HIS A 31 -2.95 14.02 7.85
CA HIS A 31 -4.19 13.50 7.27
C HIS A 31 -4.04 11.99 7.06
N ASP A 32 -3.88 11.26 8.16
CA ASP A 32 -3.68 9.81 8.16
C ASP A 32 -4.98 9.03 8.36
N ASP A 33 -6.02 9.40 7.62
CA ASP A 33 -7.29 8.70 7.70
C ASP A 33 -7.28 7.39 6.88
N ILE A 34 -8.39 6.66 6.93
CA ILE A 34 -8.63 5.45 6.14
C ILE A 34 -8.49 5.78 4.64
N ALA A 35 -7.82 4.92 3.88
CA ALA A 35 -7.80 5.02 2.42
C ALA A 35 -9.23 4.99 1.89
N GLY A 36 -9.70 6.08 1.27
CA GLY A 36 -11.09 6.20 0.84
C GLY A 36 -11.85 7.37 1.45
N ASP A 37 -11.76 7.53 2.78
CA ASP A 37 -12.67 8.43 3.52
C ASP A 37 -12.36 9.91 3.31
N VAL A 38 -11.11 10.25 3.00
CA VAL A 38 -10.70 11.64 2.78
C VAL A 38 -10.89 12.10 1.35
N TYR A 39 -11.55 11.30 0.51
CA TYR A 39 -11.74 11.74 -0.85
C TYR A 39 -12.78 12.87 -0.91
N SER A 40 -12.41 14.05 -1.40
CA SER A 40 -13.38 15.05 -1.86
C SER A 40 -14.33 14.45 -2.91
N GLY A 41 -13.90 13.37 -3.55
CA GLY A 41 -14.70 12.44 -4.35
C GLY A 41 -15.09 11.13 -3.65
N TYR A 42 -15.43 11.11 -2.36
CA TYR A 42 -15.82 9.89 -1.62
C TYR A 42 -16.87 9.06 -2.37
N THR A 43 -17.87 9.70 -2.97
CA THR A 43 -18.88 9.01 -3.78
C THR A 43 -18.26 8.28 -4.98
N ALA A 44 -17.25 8.83 -5.63
CA ALA A 44 -16.56 8.14 -6.73
C ALA A 44 -15.76 6.93 -6.21
N PHE A 45 -15.14 7.06 -5.03
CA PHE A 45 -14.45 5.95 -4.39
C PHE A 45 -15.41 4.84 -3.93
N ASP A 46 -16.49 5.19 -3.23
CA ASP A 46 -17.53 4.24 -2.80
C ASP A 46 -18.21 3.54 -3.98
N ASN A 47 -18.42 4.25 -5.09
CA ASN A 47 -18.92 3.60 -6.30
C ASN A 47 -17.88 2.64 -6.90
N ALA A 48 -16.60 3.00 -6.90
CA ALA A 48 -15.52 2.14 -7.40
C ALA A 48 -15.32 0.89 -6.53
N SER A 49 -15.45 1.00 -5.20
CA SER A 49 -15.31 -0.13 -4.27
C SER A 49 -16.44 -1.17 -4.42
N ARG A 50 -17.61 -0.74 -4.88
CA ARG A 50 -18.78 -1.62 -5.09
C ARG A 50 -18.75 -2.41 -6.39
N ILE A 51 -17.83 -2.11 -7.31
CA ILE A 51 -17.75 -2.78 -8.60
C ILE A 51 -16.48 -3.63 -8.71
N VAL A 52 -16.61 -4.79 -9.34
CA VAL A 52 -15.49 -5.74 -9.50
C VAL A 52 -14.42 -5.16 -10.42
N ALA A 53 -14.81 -4.52 -11.52
CA ALA A 53 -13.88 -3.87 -12.45
C ALA A 53 -13.78 -2.38 -12.13
N LEU A 54 -12.59 -1.94 -11.73
CA LEU A 54 -12.34 -0.53 -11.42
C LEU A 54 -12.59 0.35 -12.65
N PRO A 55 -13.18 1.55 -12.47
CA PRO A 55 -13.39 2.48 -13.57
C PRO A 55 -12.06 3.03 -14.09
N ASP A 56 -12.02 3.48 -15.35
CA ASP A 56 -10.80 4.03 -15.97
C ASP A 56 -10.27 5.27 -15.23
N GLU A 57 -11.17 6.04 -14.63
CA GLU A 57 -10.86 7.24 -13.87
C GLU A 57 -10.41 6.97 -12.44
N TYR A 58 -10.42 5.71 -11.96
CA TYR A 58 -10.10 5.40 -10.56
C TYR A 58 -8.73 5.94 -10.13
N TRP A 59 -7.72 5.89 -11.02
CA TRP A 59 -6.37 6.39 -10.72
C TRP A 59 -6.31 7.90 -10.44
N ASN A 60 -7.35 8.63 -10.84
CA ASN A 60 -7.48 10.08 -10.59
C ASN A 60 -8.19 10.40 -9.28
N ILE A 61 -8.75 9.39 -8.60
CA ILE A 61 -9.42 9.56 -7.31
C ILE A 61 -8.33 9.72 -6.24
N THR A 62 -7.93 10.96 -5.99
CA THR A 62 -6.96 11.30 -4.96
C THR A 62 -7.20 12.69 -4.38
N ASP A 63 -7.03 12.81 -3.06
CA ASP A 63 -6.99 14.11 -2.36
C ASP A 63 -5.57 14.53 -2.00
N GLY A 64 -4.56 13.81 -2.51
CA GLY A 64 -3.15 14.13 -2.30
C GLY A 64 -2.63 13.80 -0.89
N HIS A 65 -3.44 13.16 -0.04
CA HIS A 65 -3.03 12.76 1.30
C HIS A 65 -2.14 11.52 1.30
N TYR A 66 -2.28 10.65 0.30
CA TYR A 66 -1.38 9.52 0.11
C TYR A 66 -1.12 9.26 -1.38
N VAL A 67 -0.04 8.52 -1.65
CA VAL A 67 0.34 8.06 -2.99
C VAL A 67 0.83 6.62 -2.86
N LEU A 68 0.14 5.72 -3.56
CA LEU A 68 0.53 4.32 -3.74
C LEU A 68 0.95 4.16 -5.19
N ARG A 69 2.16 3.67 -5.44
CA ARG A 69 2.58 3.39 -6.82
C ARG A 69 3.55 2.22 -6.93
N LEU A 70 3.45 1.51 -8.03
CA LEU A 70 4.35 0.44 -8.44
C LEU A 70 5.06 0.84 -9.73
N LEU A 71 6.33 1.22 -9.62
CA LEU A 71 7.13 1.64 -10.75
C LEU A 71 7.79 0.43 -11.42
N SER A 72 7.73 0.37 -12.76
CA SER A 72 8.48 -0.62 -13.54
C SER A 72 10.00 -0.50 -13.27
N PRO A 73 10.79 -1.59 -13.33
CA PRO A 73 12.24 -1.56 -13.07
C PRO A 73 13.01 -0.61 -14.01
N THR A 74 12.46 -0.34 -15.20
CA THR A 74 13.06 0.54 -16.21
C THR A 74 12.72 2.01 -15.99
N THR A 75 11.81 2.32 -15.06
CA THR A 75 11.44 3.69 -14.71
C THR A 75 12.64 4.38 -14.11
N LYS A 76 13.08 5.49 -14.73
CA LYS A 76 14.12 6.34 -14.13
C LYS A 76 13.55 7.03 -12.91
N THR A 77 14.09 6.72 -11.74
CA THR A 77 13.76 7.42 -10.50
C THR A 77 14.98 8.18 -10.02
N VAL A 78 14.75 9.27 -9.29
CA VAL A 78 15.77 9.81 -8.40
C VAL A 78 15.93 8.79 -7.26
N GLU A 79 17.15 8.62 -6.78
CA GLU A 79 17.40 7.80 -5.60
C GLU A 79 16.62 8.37 -4.41
N SER A 80 15.85 7.51 -3.75
CA SER A 80 15.02 7.92 -2.62
C SER A 80 15.94 8.38 -1.51
N LYS A 81 15.85 9.64 -1.10
CA LYS A 81 16.55 10.09 0.10
C LYS A 81 15.85 9.47 1.29
N GLN A 82 16.63 8.97 2.25
CA GLN A 82 16.09 8.47 3.52
C GLN A 82 15.15 9.52 4.11
N GLU A 83 13.92 9.11 4.41
CA GLU A 83 12.94 9.95 5.09
C GLU A 83 13.46 10.25 6.50
N SER A 84 13.83 11.52 6.75
CA SER A 84 14.53 11.92 7.97
C SER A 84 13.69 11.74 9.24
N ARG A 85 12.37 11.59 9.10
CA ARG A 85 11.45 11.39 10.22
C ARG A 85 11.24 9.92 10.57
N LEU A 86 11.71 8.99 9.74
CA LEU A 86 11.59 7.56 9.96
C LEU A 86 12.95 6.94 10.26
N ALA A 87 12.98 6.03 11.23
CA ALA A 87 14.13 5.19 11.45
C ALA A 87 14.22 4.17 10.31
N HIS A 88 15.38 4.09 9.67
CA HIS A 88 15.62 3.10 8.63
C HIS A 88 15.66 1.69 9.24
N GLN A 89 14.94 0.76 8.62
CA GLN A 89 14.88 -0.64 9.07
C GLN A 89 15.29 -1.57 7.93
N TYR A 90 16.07 -2.59 8.27
CA TYR A 90 16.37 -3.69 7.37
C TYR A 90 15.42 -4.85 7.67
N LEU A 91 14.76 -5.34 6.63
CA LEU A 91 13.86 -6.49 6.72
C LEU A 91 14.47 -7.66 5.94
N ALA A 92 14.33 -8.86 6.50
CA ALA A 92 14.63 -10.11 5.80
C ALA A 92 13.32 -10.77 5.42
N ALA A 93 13.13 -11.03 4.13
CA ALA A 93 11.98 -11.79 3.65
C ALA A 93 12.20 -13.28 3.92
N THR A 94 11.20 -13.94 4.51
CA THR A 94 11.16 -15.39 4.70
C THR A 94 9.94 -15.97 4.01
N ILE A 95 10.01 -17.23 3.58
CA ILE A 95 8.83 -17.95 3.11
C ILE A 95 7.93 -18.21 4.33
N ALA A 96 6.68 -17.78 4.26
CA ALA A 96 5.67 -17.98 5.29
C ALA A 96 4.53 -18.85 4.76
N SER A 97 3.73 -19.42 5.67
CA SER A 97 2.46 -20.08 5.31
C SER A 97 1.47 -19.07 4.77
N GLU A 98 0.56 -19.52 3.90
CA GLU A 98 -0.46 -18.63 3.33
C GLU A 98 -1.39 -18.04 4.40
N ASP A 99 -1.64 -18.76 5.49
CA ASP A 99 -2.58 -18.36 6.55
C ASP A 99 -2.00 -17.39 7.59
N SER A 100 -0.81 -16.81 7.35
CA SER A 100 -0.21 -15.86 8.31
C SER A 100 -0.96 -14.52 8.31
N GLN A 101 -1.70 -14.27 9.39
CA GLN A 101 -2.22 -12.94 9.73
C GLN A 101 -1.10 -11.99 10.14
N ASP A 102 -0.06 -12.54 10.78
CA ASP A 102 1.01 -11.77 11.38
C ASP A 102 2.03 -11.31 10.34
N GLY A 103 2.48 -10.06 10.50
CA GLY A 103 3.62 -9.51 9.79
C GLY A 103 3.34 -9.02 8.37
N PHE A 104 4.39 -8.50 7.74
CA PHE A 104 4.36 -8.09 6.35
C PHE A 104 4.30 -9.33 5.46
N LYS A 105 3.43 -9.30 4.45
CA LYS A 105 3.37 -10.34 3.42
C LYS A 105 3.55 -9.72 2.05
N LEU A 106 4.46 -10.27 1.25
CA LEU A 106 4.58 -9.95 -0.16
C LEU A 106 3.98 -11.11 -0.96
N PHE A 107 3.02 -10.81 -1.82
CA PHE A 107 2.37 -11.77 -2.72
C PHE A 107 1.63 -12.93 -2.03
N GLY A 108 1.09 -13.84 -2.83
CA GLY A 108 0.27 -14.96 -2.38
C GLY A 108 -1.17 -14.55 -2.07
N GLN A 109 -1.88 -15.36 -1.28
CA GLN A 109 -3.25 -15.04 -0.88
C GLN A 109 -3.26 -14.07 0.31
N PRO A 110 -4.10 -13.02 0.33
CA PRO A 110 -4.33 -12.21 1.51
C PRO A 110 -4.89 -13.06 2.66
N TYR A 111 -4.45 -12.79 3.89
CA TYR A 111 -5.19 -13.25 5.07
C TYR A 111 -6.36 -12.32 5.29
N TRP A 112 -7.54 -12.61 4.74
CA TRP A 112 -8.71 -11.74 4.89
C TRP A 112 -9.26 -11.76 6.32
N VAL A 113 -9.30 -10.60 6.99
CA VAL A 113 -9.95 -10.45 8.30
C VAL A 113 -11.47 -10.55 8.15
N GLN A 114 -11.98 -10.00 7.05
CA GLN A 114 -13.39 -10.05 6.68
C GLN A 114 -13.59 -10.88 5.40
N HIS A 115 -14.58 -10.55 4.57
CA HIS A 115 -14.80 -11.26 3.32
C HIS A 115 -13.73 -10.89 2.28
N ALA A 116 -13.40 -11.85 1.41
CA ALA A 116 -12.50 -11.60 0.31
C ALA A 116 -13.12 -10.63 -0.69
N GLU A 117 -12.32 -9.65 -1.12
CA GLU A 117 -12.74 -8.60 -2.06
C GLU A 117 -11.94 -8.73 -3.37
N PRO A 118 -12.43 -9.53 -4.35
CA PRO A 118 -11.76 -9.65 -5.63
C PRO A 118 -11.99 -8.41 -6.49
N HIS A 119 -10.91 -7.89 -7.08
CA HIS A 119 -10.97 -6.75 -8.00
C HIS A 119 -10.24 -7.03 -9.32
N GLN A 120 -10.73 -6.39 -10.37
CA GLN A 120 -10.11 -6.27 -11.68
C GLN A 120 -9.67 -4.82 -11.88
N CYS A 121 -8.47 -4.66 -12.42
CA CYS A 121 -7.96 -3.37 -12.83
C CYS A 121 -8.81 -2.80 -13.97
N SER A 122 -8.78 -1.48 -14.17
CA SER A 122 -9.49 -0.83 -15.27
C SER A 122 -9.08 -1.35 -16.66
N CYS A 123 -7.85 -1.87 -16.81
CA CYS A 123 -7.42 -2.54 -18.03
C CYS A 123 -7.96 -3.97 -18.21
N GLY A 124 -8.81 -4.45 -17.30
CA GLY A 124 -9.40 -5.80 -17.29
C GLY A 124 -8.53 -6.90 -16.68
N ALA A 125 -7.30 -6.59 -16.28
CA ALA A 125 -6.41 -7.57 -15.67
C ALA A 125 -6.80 -7.85 -14.20
N PRO A 126 -6.61 -9.09 -13.68
CA PRO A 126 -6.80 -9.39 -12.27
C PRO A 126 -5.94 -8.49 -11.37
N MET A 127 -6.45 -8.17 -10.19
CA MET A 127 -5.66 -7.57 -9.11
C MET A 127 -5.32 -8.63 -8.06
N GLU A 128 -4.02 -8.79 -7.81
CA GLU A 128 -3.49 -9.79 -6.86
C GLU A 128 -2.80 -9.08 -5.69
N LEU A 129 -2.65 -9.77 -4.56
CA LEU A 129 -1.92 -9.21 -3.41
C LEU A 129 -0.51 -8.81 -3.84
N LEU A 130 -0.17 -7.56 -3.63
CA LEU A 130 1.18 -7.04 -3.76
C LEU A 130 1.85 -6.96 -2.38
N LEU A 131 1.12 -6.41 -1.40
CA LEU A 131 1.62 -6.21 -0.05
C LEU A 131 0.47 -6.31 0.97
N GLN A 132 0.71 -7.02 2.07
CA GLN A 132 -0.08 -6.97 3.29
C GLN A 132 0.71 -6.26 4.38
N ILE A 133 0.06 -5.36 5.12
CA ILE A 133 0.58 -4.76 6.35
C ILE A 133 -0.39 -5.14 7.47
N PRO A 134 0.10 -5.71 8.58
CA PRO A 134 -0.77 -6.17 9.65
C PRO A 134 -1.37 -4.99 10.41
N ASP A 135 -2.54 -5.20 10.99
CA ASP A 135 -3.19 -4.26 11.89
C ASP A 135 -2.25 -3.82 13.02
N GLY A 136 -2.32 -2.55 13.38
CA GLY A 136 -1.48 -1.94 14.42
C GLY A 136 0.01 -1.87 14.09
N HIS A 137 0.42 -2.00 12.83
CA HIS A 137 1.84 -1.90 12.49
C HIS A 137 2.36 -0.46 12.60
N GLY A 138 3.37 -0.26 13.46
CA GLY A 138 4.03 1.02 13.68
C GLY A 138 5.34 1.16 12.91
N PHE A 139 5.46 2.20 12.11
CA PHE A 139 6.69 2.63 11.46
C PHE A 139 7.50 3.49 12.44
N ARG A 140 8.60 2.94 12.94
CA ARG A 140 9.44 3.60 13.95
C ARG A 140 9.89 5.00 13.52
N MET A 141 9.62 5.99 14.38
CA MET A 141 10.06 7.36 14.21
C MET A 141 11.58 7.48 14.40
N ALA A 142 12.19 8.44 13.71
CA ALA A 142 13.54 8.86 13.99
C ALA A 142 13.59 9.66 15.31
N ASP A 143 14.73 9.65 15.98
CA ASP A 143 14.91 10.39 17.23
C ASP A 143 14.64 11.89 17.02
N GLY A 144 13.74 12.44 17.83
CA GLY A 144 13.33 13.86 17.74
C GLY A 144 12.35 14.20 16.62
N ALA A 145 11.86 13.22 15.87
CA ALA A 145 10.78 13.44 14.90
C ALA A 145 9.48 13.84 15.63
N GLU A 146 8.69 14.70 15.00
CA GLU A 146 7.41 15.15 15.54
C GLU A 146 6.39 14.01 15.60
N GLU A 147 5.58 13.95 16.66
CA GLU A 147 4.49 12.97 16.78
C GLU A 147 3.47 13.09 15.63
N GLN A 148 2.83 11.99 15.28
CA GLN A 148 1.71 11.96 14.35
C GLN A 148 0.39 12.12 15.14
N PRO A 149 -0.43 13.17 14.87
CA PRO A 149 -1.57 13.54 15.72
C PRO A 149 -2.64 12.46 15.95
N ASN A 150 -2.71 11.43 15.10
CA ASN A 150 -3.69 10.34 15.18
C ASN A 150 -3.05 8.94 15.21
N SER A 151 -1.74 8.84 15.48
CA SER A 151 -1.10 7.55 15.64
C SER A 151 -1.51 6.89 16.96
N PHE A 152 -1.61 5.56 16.96
CA PHE A 152 -1.76 4.76 18.17
C PHE A 152 -0.51 4.77 19.07
N SER A 153 0.61 5.33 18.58
CA SER A 153 1.91 5.34 19.24
C SER A 153 2.51 6.75 19.24
N ARG A 154 3.25 7.08 20.31
CA ARG A 154 4.04 8.32 20.39
C ARG A 154 5.44 8.21 19.78
N MET A 155 5.84 6.99 19.41
CA MET A 155 7.18 6.70 18.88
C MET A 155 7.14 6.05 17.50
N GLU A 156 5.95 5.78 16.98
CA GLU A 156 5.75 5.17 15.68
C GLU A 156 4.71 5.96 14.92
N TYR A 157 4.92 6.09 13.63
CA TYR A 157 3.90 6.53 12.71
C TYR A 157 3.08 5.33 12.25
N CYS A 158 1.80 5.53 12.00
CA CYS A 158 0.96 4.59 11.29
C CYS A 158 0.62 5.14 9.90
N ILE A 159 0.19 4.24 9.03
CA ILE A 159 -0.49 4.59 7.78
C ILE A 159 -1.93 4.11 7.87
N PHE A 160 -2.86 4.88 7.31
CA PHE A 160 -4.28 4.52 7.23
C PHE A 160 -4.90 4.18 8.59
N LEU A 161 -4.61 4.99 9.62
CA LEU A 161 -5.00 4.78 11.02
C LEU A 161 -4.53 3.44 11.62
N GLY A 162 -3.55 2.78 11.00
CA GLY A 162 -3.02 1.50 11.45
C GLY A 162 -3.91 0.30 11.15
N ASN A 163 -4.94 0.42 10.31
CA ASN A 163 -5.78 -0.72 9.92
C ASN A 163 -4.98 -1.78 9.17
N GLN A 164 -5.50 -3.01 9.16
CA GLN A 164 -5.01 -4.08 8.28
C GLN A 164 -5.13 -3.63 6.82
N LEU A 165 -3.99 -3.59 6.11
CA LEU A 165 -3.95 -3.19 4.69
C LEU A 165 -3.63 -4.38 3.81
N TYR A 166 -4.47 -4.59 2.79
CA TYR A 166 -4.17 -5.41 1.63
C TYR A 166 -4.05 -4.52 0.41
N LEU A 167 -2.84 -4.35 -0.07
CA LEU A 167 -2.58 -3.61 -1.29
C LEU A 167 -2.63 -4.58 -2.47
N LEU A 168 -3.71 -4.53 -3.23
CA LEU A 168 -3.86 -5.30 -4.46
C LEU A 168 -3.24 -4.53 -5.62
N GLY A 169 -2.55 -5.22 -6.51
CA GLY A 169 -1.93 -4.61 -7.69
C GLY A 169 -2.36 -5.27 -8.99
N CYS A 170 -2.48 -4.47 -10.05
CA CYS A 170 -2.75 -4.96 -11.40
C CYS A 170 -1.62 -5.88 -11.89
N THR A 171 -1.97 -7.11 -12.21
CA THR A 171 -1.05 -8.14 -12.74
C THR A 171 -0.41 -7.75 -14.08
N SER A 172 -1.07 -6.92 -14.88
CA SER A 172 -0.50 -6.37 -16.12
C SER A 172 0.34 -5.10 -15.92
N GLN A 173 0.34 -4.52 -14.71
CA GLN A 173 1.02 -3.25 -14.39
C GLN A 173 0.78 -2.14 -15.42
N CYS A 174 -0.47 -2.01 -15.89
CA CYS A 174 -0.85 -1.11 -16.97
C CYS A 174 -0.66 0.38 -16.65
N ASN A 175 -0.67 0.75 -15.37
CA ASN A 175 -0.45 2.11 -14.88
C ASN A 175 0.36 2.03 -13.56
N PRO A 176 1.30 2.96 -13.30
CA PRO A 176 2.01 3.01 -12.03
C PRO A 176 1.12 3.09 -10.79
N TYR A 177 -0.06 3.71 -10.91
CA TYR A 177 -1.04 3.84 -9.84
C TYR A 177 -2.03 2.68 -9.81
N ALA A 178 -1.80 1.61 -10.58
CA ALA A 178 -2.69 0.46 -10.74
C ALA A 178 -2.83 -0.42 -9.49
N LEU A 179 -3.12 0.20 -8.34
CA LEU A 179 -3.15 -0.37 -7.01
C LEU A 179 -4.47 -0.05 -6.31
N TRP A 180 -4.99 -1.01 -5.55
CA TRP A 180 -6.23 -0.90 -4.80
C TRP A 180 -5.96 -1.25 -3.33
N PRO A 181 -6.02 -0.27 -2.41
CA PRO A 181 -5.92 -0.54 -0.99
C PRO A 181 -7.26 -1.05 -0.47
N VAL A 182 -7.28 -2.26 0.10
CA VAL A 182 -8.38 -2.78 0.91
C VAL A 182 -7.99 -2.65 2.37
N LEU A 183 -8.82 -1.99 3.17
CA LEU A 183 -8.60 -1.79 4.60
C LEU A 183 -9.67 -2.55 5.38
N GLN A 184 -9.24 -3.34 6.36
CA GLN A 184 -10.13 -4.10 7.24
C GLN A 184 -9.71 -3.92 8.70
N ASN A 185 -10.66 -4.06 9.61
CA ASN A 185 -10.46 -4.10 11.07
C ASN A 185 -11.47 -5.06 11.72
#